data_AF-A0A969JQ77-F1
#
_entry.id   AF-A0A969JQ77-F1
#
_cell.length_a   1.000
_cell.length_b   1.000
_cell.length_c   1.000
_cell.angle_alpha   90.00
_cell.angle_beta   90.00
_cell.angle_gamma   90.00
#
_symmetry.space_group_name_H-M   'P 1'
#
loop_
_entity.id
_entity.type
_entity.pdbx_description
1 polymer ?
#
loop_
_entity_poly.entity_id
_entity_poly.type
_entity_poly.pdbx_seq_one_letter_code
_entity_poly.pdbx_strand_id
1 'polypeptide(L)'
;MQNQPQHPKVISAISNLIRAQNDDGGWSIYPESTASETAYVLLALSIIYEHKLYLRSFIHRGRNWLLQNRSSSYSRNEELWIGKELYQPRRVDRVFELVSLIRSAVIL
;
A
#
# COMPACT_ATOMS: atom_id res chain seq x y z
N MET A 1 -6.65 -3.40 25.98
CA MET A 1 -7.60 -2.36 25.54
C MET A 1 -7.22 -1.95 24.13
N GLN A 2 -8.01 -2.36 23.14
CA GLN A 2 -7.69 -2.21 21.72
C GLN A 2 -8.20 -0.84 21.26
N ASN A 3 -7.27 0.10 21.03
CA ASN A 3 -7.56 1.42 20.45
C ASN A 3 -7.98 1.22 18.99
N GLN A 4 -9.25 0.95 18.76
CA GLN A 4 -9.80 0.94 17.41
C GLN A 4 -9.59 2.33 16.80
N PRO A 5 -9.11 2.44 15.55
CA PRO A 5 -9.06 3.71 14.84
C PRO A 5 -10.49 4.11 14.43
N GLN A 6 -11.30 4.54 15.40
CA GLN A 6 -12.66 5.08 15.20
C GLN A 6 -12.63 6.58 14.89
N HIS A 7 -11.45 7.19 14.88
CA HIS A 7 -11.34 8.62 14.63
C HIS A 7 -11.87 8.94 13.22
N PRO A 8 -12.82 9.88 13.06
CA PRO A 8 -13.48 10.15 11.77
C PRO A 8 -12.51 10.41 10.62
N LYS A 9 -11.38 11.06 10.90
CA LYS A 9 -10.31 11.29 9.90
C LYS A 9 -9.69 10.00 9.36
N VAL A 10 -9.53 8.96 10.20
CA VAL A 10 -9.01 7.67 9.76
C VAL A 10 -10.03 6.95 8.87
N ILE A 11 -11.31 7.00 9.23
CA ILE A 11 -12.40 6.44 8.41
C ILE A 11 -12.47 7.12 7.03
N SER A 12 -12.35 8.45 7.00
CA SER A 12 -12.29 9.22 5.75
C SER A 12 -11.06 8.87 4.93
N ALA A 13 -9.88 8.75 5.57
CA ALA A 13 -8.66 8.33 4.88
C ALA A 13 -8.79 6.95 4.25
N ILE A 14 -9.36 5.96 4.96
CA ILE A 14 -9.62 4.62 4.41
C ILE A 14 -10.53 4.71 3.19
N SER A 15 -11.62 5.46 3.27
CA SER A 15 -12.54 5.66 2.13
C SER A 15 -11.83 6.26 0.92
N ASN A 16 -10.92 7.21 1.14
CA ASN A 16 -10.13 7.82 0.07
C ASN A 16 -9.13 6.81 -0.54
N LEU A 17 -8.45 6.01 0.30
CA LEU A 17 -7.52 4.98 -0.16
C LEU A 17 -8.22 3.92 -1.02
N ILE A 18 -9.41 3.47 -0.61
CA ILE A 18 -10.21 2.51 -1.37
C ILE A 18 -10.60 3.07 -2.73
N ARG A 19 -11.04 4.34 -2.78
CA ARG A 19 -11.44 5.02 -4.03
C ARG A 19 -10.26 5.31 -4.96
N ALA A 20 -9.08 5.48 -4.41
CA ALA A 20 -7.86 5.75 -5.16
C ALA A 20 -7.13 4.49 -5.66
N GLN A 21 -7.69 3.28 -5.43
CA GLN A 21 -7.09 2.08 -6.00
C GLN A 21 -7.28 2.07 -7.51
N ASN A 22 -6.18 1.92 -8.25
CA ASN A 22 -6.20 1.83 -9.71
C ASN A 22 -6.89 0.53 -10.18
N ASP A 23 -7.26 0.47 -11.45
CA ASP A 23 -7.92 -0.71 -12.04
C ASP A 23 -7.01 -1.96 -12.03
N ASP A 24 -5.69 -1.77 -12.08
CA ASP A 24 -4.71 -2.84 -11.95
C ASP A 24 -4.56 -3.39 -10.51
N GLY A 25 -5.13 -2.68 -9.52
CA GLY A 25 -5.10 -3.04 -8.11
C GLY A 25 -3.99 -2.37 -7.31
N GLY A 26 -3.06 -1.67 -7.93
CA GLY A 26 -2.04 -0.88 -7.24
C GLY A 26 -2.52 0.50 -6.82
N TRP A 27 -1.62 1.26 -6.23
CA TRP A 27 -1.80 2.67 -5.87
C TRP A 27 -0.65 3.52 -6.38
N SER A 28 -0.97 4.77 -6.69
CA SER A 28 -0.03 5.82 -7.04
C SER A 28 -0.71 7.18 -7.04
N ILE A 29 0.07 8.25 -6.89
CA ILE A 29 -0.38 9.62 -7.18
C ILE A 29 -0.41 9.91 -8.69
N TYR A 30 0.38 9.17 -9.47
CA TYR A 30 0.44 9.23 -10.93
C TYR A 30 -0.42 8.14 -11.58
N PRO A 31 -0.66 8.15 -12.90
CA PRO A 31 -1.51 7.15 -13.56
C PRO A 31 -1.03 5.69 -13.42
N GLU A 32 0.28 5.48 -13.29
CA GLU A 32 0.85 4.15 -13.13
C GLU A 32 1.12 3.83 -11.66
N SER A 33 0.60 2.69 -11.21
CA SER A 33 0.83 2.15 -9.87
C SER A 33 2.34 1.99 -9.58
N THR A 34 2.73 2.30 -8.35
CA THR A 34 4.12 2.15 -7.86
C THR A 34 4.19 1.13 -6.72
N ALA A 35 5.32 0.43 -6.58
CA ALA A 35 5.49 -0.52 -5.49
C ALA A 35 5.51 0.16 -4.13
N SER A 36 6.19 1.31 -4.03
CA SER A 36 6.30 2.05 -2.77
C SER A 36 4.94 2.50 -2.26
N GLU A 37 4.14 3.17 -3.11
CA GLU A 37 2.81 3.66 -2.69
C GLU A 37 1.83 2.50 -2.46
N THR A 38 1.85 1.47 -3.31
CA THR A 38 1.05 0.26 -3.10
C THR A 38 1.39 -0.40 -1.77
N ALA A 39 2.67 -0.51 -1.41
CA ALA A 39 3.11 -1.09 -0.15
C ALA A 39 2.65 -0.25 1.07
N TYR A 40 2.71 1.08 0.99
CA TYR A 40 2.23 1.96 2.05
C TYR A 40 0.74 1.79 2.30
N VAL A 41 -0.07 1.82 1.24
CA VAL A 41 -1.53 1.66 1.34
C VAL A 41 -1.89 0.26 1.81
N LEU A 42 -1.25 -0.77 1.26
CA LEU A 42 -1.47 -2.16 1.66
C LEU A 42 -1.16 -2.37 3.15
N LEU A 43 -0.06 -1.81 3.64
CA LEU A 43 0.29 -1.86 5.06
C LEU A 43 -0.78 -1.15 5.91
N ALA A 44 -1.18 0.07 5.54
CA ALA A 44 -2.20 0.82 6.27
C ALA A 44 -3.54 0.07 6.33
N LEU A 45 -4.03 -0.44 5.20
CA LEU A 45 -5.27 -1.22 5.15
C LEU A 45 -5.16 -2.53 5.95
N SER A 46 -4.00 -3.20 5.91
CA SER A 46 -3.78 -4.45 6.67
C SER A 46 -3.82 -4.25 8.18
N ILE A 47 -3.31 -3.11 8.68
CA ILE A 47 -3.34 -2.77 10.11
C ILE A 47 -4.78 -2.49 10.56
N ILE A 48 -5.59 -1.88 9.70
CA ILE A 48 -6.96 -1.47 10.03
C ILE A 48 -7.98 -2.59 9.78
N TYR A 49 -7.56 -3.67 9.09
CA TYR A 49 -8.44 -4.73 8.61
C TYR A 49 -9.29 -5.41 9.69
N GLU A 50 -8.95 -5.34 10.99
CA GLU A 50 -9.70 -5.93 12.13
C GLU A 50 -11.21 -6.08 11.88
N HIS A 51 -11.61 -7.22 11.30
CA HIS A 51 -12.98 -7.62 10.89
C HIS A 51 -13.73 -6.75 9.87
N LYS A 52 -13.06 -5.81 9.19
CA LYS A 52 -13.61 -5.00 8.11
C LYS A 52 -13.56 -5.76 6.78
N LEU A 53 -14.44 -6.74 6.62
CA LEU A 53 -14.48 -7.63 5.45
C LEU A 53 -14.52 -6.90 4.10
N TYR A 54 -15.12 -5.71 4.04
CA TYR A 54 -15.17 -4.90 2.82
C TYR A 54 -13.78 -4.48 2.31
N LEU A 55 -12.75 -4.43 3.17
CA LEU A 55 -11.37 -4.11 2.78
C LEU A 55 -10.64 -5.27 2.10
N ARG A 56 -11.16 -6.49 2.23
CA ARG A 56 -10.47 -7.72 1.82
C ARG A 56 -10.13 -7.73 0.33
N SER A 57 -11.08 -7.33 -0.51
CA SER A 57 -10.90 -7.30 -1.97
C SER A 57 -9.81 -6.30 -2.39
N PHE A 58 -9.79 -5.12 -1.77
CA PHE A 58 -8.78 -4.07 -2.03
C PHE A 58 -7.39 -4.53 -1.61
N ILE A 59 -7.27 -5.12 -0.41
CA ILE A 59 -6.02 -5.71 0.09
C ILE A 59 -5.53 -6.83 -0.82
N HIS A 60 -6.42 -7.72 -1.26
CA HIS A 60 -6.07 -8.84 -2.14
C HIS A 60 -5.57 -8.35 -3.52
N ARG A 61 -6.26 -7.38 -4.13
CA ARG A 61 -5.86 -6.78 -5.41
C ARG A 61 -4.49 -6.10 -5.30
N GLY A 62 -4.27 -5.30 -4.26
CA GLY A 62 -2.99 -4.63 -3.99
C GLY A 62 -1.83 -5.60 -3.80
N ARG A 63 -2.05 -6.65 -2.99
CA ARG A 63 -1.07 -7.70 -2.78
C ARG A 63 -0.71 -8.42 -4.08
N ASN A 64 -1.72 -8.77 -4.89
CA ASN A 64 -1.49 -9.48 -6.15
C ASN A 64 -0.72 -8.61 -7.14
N TRP A 65 -1.09 -7.34 -7.29
CA TRP A 65 -0.36 -6.40 -8.12
C TRP A 65 1.10 -6.29 -7.66
N LEU A 66 1.35 -6.13 -6.36
CA LEU A 66 2.70 -5.99 -5.82
C LEU A 66 3.55 -7.26 -6.01
N LEU A 67 2.95 -8.46 -5.87
CA LEU A 67 3.64 -9.72 -6.13
C LEU A 67 4.00 -9.90 -7.61
N GLN A 68 3.12 -9.51 -8.52
CA GLN A 68 3.33 -9.62 -9.97
C GLN A 68 4.37 -8.61 -10.47
N ASN A 69 4.42 -7.41 -9.90
CA ASN A 69 5.27 -6.32 -10.37
C ASN A 69 6.60 -6.18 -9.61
N ARG A 70 6.84 -7.00 -8.59
CA ARG A 70 8.03 -6.94 -7.72
C ARG A 70 9.36 -6.97 -8.50
N SER A 71 9.45 -7.78 -9.55
CA SER A 71 10.65 -7.88 -10.39
C SER A 71 10.91 -6.59 -11.18
N SER A 72 9.84 -5.94 -11.65
CA SER A 72 9.89 -4.68 -12.40
C SER A 72 10.22 -3.48 -11.50
N SER A 73 9.77 -3.49 -10.25
CA SER A 73 10.05 -2.43 -9.28
C SER A 73 11.53 -2.30 -8.91
N TYR A 74 12.33 -3.37 -9.01
CA TYR A 74 13.79 -3.23 -8.83
C TYR A 74 14.47 -2.49 -9.99
N SER A 75 13.84 -2.47 -11.16
CA SER A 75 14.37 -1.86 -12.39
C SER A 75 13.84 -0.44 -12.60
N ARG A 76 12.68 -0.09 -12.02
CA ARG A 76 12.06 1.24 -12.10
C ARG A 76 12.55 2.10 -10.94
N ASN A 77 13.05 3.31 -11.24
CA ASN A 77 13.32 4.30 -10.21
C ASN A 77 12.01 4.98 -9.79
N GLU A 78 11.64 4.82 -8.52
CA GLU A 78 10.49 5.46 -7.89
C GLU A 78 10.99 6.60 -6.98
N GLU A 79 11.42 7.72 -7.58
CA GLU A 79 12.01 8.85 -6.86
C GLU A 79 10.94 9.68 -6.15
N LEU A 80 10.37 9.11 -5.08
CA LEU A 80 9.26 9.69 -4.32
C LEU A 80 9.70 10.46 -3.07
N TRP A 81 10.98 10.35 -2.69
CA TRP A 81 11.49 11.00 -1.48
C TRP A 81 12.12 12.34 -1.81
N ILE A 82 11.86 13.34 -0.98
CA ILE A 82 12.33 14.71 -1.18
C ILE A 82 13.66 14.91 -0.46
N GLY A 83 14.72 15.14 -1.21
CA GLY A 83 16.04 15.56 -0.74
C GLY A 83 16.40 16.93 -1.32
N LYS A 84 17.65 17.09 -1.78
CA LYS A 84 18.01 18.21 -2.67
C LYS A 84 17.34 18.07 -4.04
N GLU A 85 17.23 16.82 -4.49
CA GLU A 85 16.47 16.37 -5.65
C GLU A 85 15.58 15.20 -5.18
N LEU A 86 14.68 14.75 -6.05
CA LEU A 86 13.93 13.53 -5.80
C LEU A 86 14.90 12.34 -5.75
N TYR A 87 14.67 11.41 -4.83
CA TYR A 87 15.51 10.21 -4.71
C TYR A 87 14.69 9.01 -4.22
N GLN A 88 15.32 7.83 -4.28
CA GLN A 88 14.72 6.57 -3.84
C GLN A 88 15.62 5.85 -2.83
N PRO A 89 15.26 5.79 -1.54
CA PRO A 89 15.95 5.00 -0.54
C PRO A 89 15.54 3.52 -0.65
N ARG A 90 16.09 2.81 -1.66
CA ARG A 90 15.71 1.43 -2.02
C ARG A 90 15.56 0.46 -0.85
N ARG A 91 16.41 0.56 0.19
CA ARG A 91 16.32 -0.32 1.37
C ARG A 91 15.10 -0.03 2.24
N VAL A 92 14.70 1.24 2.35
CA VAL A 92 13.53 1.67 3.12
C VAL A 92 12.26 1.24 2.39
N ASP A 93 12.13 1.56 1.11
CA ASP A 93 10.95 1.16 0.30
C ASP A 93 10.77 -0.37 0.33
N ARG A 94 11.90 -1.09 0.22
CA ARG A 94 11.89 -2.55 0.27
C ARG A 94 11.39 -3.13 1.60
N VAL A 95 11.65 -2.47 2.72
CA VAL A 95 11.10 -2.87 4.02
C VAL A 95 9.58 -2.74 4.01
N PHE A 96 9.04 -1.65 3.46
CA PHE A 96 7.58 -1.48 3.36
C PHE A 96 6.93 -2.51 2.44
N GLU A 97 7.53 -2.81 1.29
CA GLU A 97 7.05 -3.87 0.42
C GLU A 97 6.99 -5.22 1.15
N LEU A 98 8.05 -5.59 1.86
CA LEU A 98 8.10 -6.87 2.59
C LEU A 98 7.09 -6.93 3.73
N VAL A 99 7.03 -5.88 4.56
CA VAL A 99 6.15 -5.85 5.73
C VAL A 99 4.68 -5.83 5.30
N SER A 100 4.33 -5.08 4.25
CA SER A 100 2.97 -5.06 3.71
C SER A 100 2.54 -6.43 3.17
N LEU A 101 3.43 -7.15 2.48
CA LEU A 101 3.18 -8.52 2.00
C LEU A 101 3.00 -9.51 3.15
N ILE A 102 3.84 -9.44 4.18
CA ILE A 102 3.75 -10.32 5.36
C ILE A 102 2.43 -10.08 6.11
N ARG A 103 2.08 -8.81 6.36
CA ARG A 103 0.85 -8.45 7.07
C ARG A 103 -0.41 -8.82 6.29
N SER A 104 -0.42 -8.57 4.98
CA SER A 104 -1.57 -8.89 4.13
C SER A 104 -1.77 -10.40 3.89
N ALA A 105 -0.74 -11.23 4.09
CA ALA A 105 -0.86 -12.68 3.93
C ALA A 105 -1.82 -13.32 4.97
N VAL A 106 -1.98 -12.72 6.15
CA VAL A 106 -2.83 -13.26 7.24
C VAL A 106 -4.32 -12.90 7.04
N ILE A 107 -4.63 -12.06 6.06
CA ILE A 107 -5.96 -11.53 5.80
C ILE A 107 -6.73 -12.39 4.76
N LEU A 108 -6.01 -13.25 4.03
CA LEU A 108 -6.49 -14.16 2.99
C LEU A 108 -6.85 -15.54 3.56
#